data_AF-A0A9D9X0M6-F1
#
_entry.id   AF-A0A9D9X0M6-F1
#
_cell.length_a   1.000
_cell.length_b   1.000
_cell.length_c   1.000
_cell.angle_alpha   90.00
_cell.angle_beta   90.00
_cell.angle_gamma   90.00
#
_symmetry.space_group_name_H-M   'P 1'
#
loop_
_entity.id
_entity.type
_entity.pdbx_description
1 polymer ?
#
loop_
_entity_poly.entity_id
_entity_poly.type
_entity_poly.pdbx_seq_one_letter_code
_entity_poly.pdbx_strand_id
1 'polypeptide(L)' 'NEWRNEIDAVVKCLPPSYRDLILLRHSRDLSYDEIAQITGLPLGTVKNRLFRAREMMRQMFVERGFKGI' A
#
# COMPACT_ATOMS: atom_id res chain seq x y z
N ASN A 1 0.95 -0.33 19.96
CA ASN A 1 0.02 -1.33 19.41
C ASN A 1 0.78 -2.21 18.43
N GLU A 2 0.94 -3.49 18.77
CA GLU A 2 1.66 -4.51 18.00
C GLU A 2 1.26 -4.56 16.51
N TRP A 3 -0.04 -4.36 16.24
CA TRP A 3 -0.59 -4.24 14.88
C TRP A 3 0.02 -3.15 14.00
N ARG A 4 0.32 -2.00 14.59
CA ARG A 4 0.90 -0.89 13.84
C ARG A 4 2.32 -1.24 13.38
N ASN A 5 3.08 -1.93 14.24
CA ASN A 5 4.43 -2.36 13.92
C ASN A 5 4.44 -3.41 12.81
N GLU A 6 3.48 -4.34 12.80
CA GLU A 6 3.34 -5.34 11.74
C GLU A 6 2.95 -4.72 10.40
N ILE A 7 2.02 -3.75 10.41
CA ILE A 7 1.67 -3.00 9.19
C ILE A 7 2.90 -2.26 8.66
N ASP A 8 3.64 -1.56 9.52
CA ASP A 8 4.85 -0.83 9.11
C ASP A 8 5.93 -1.78 8.57
N ALA A 9 6.08 -2.97 9.15
CA ALA A 9 7.00 -4.00 8.66
C ALA A 9 6.59 -4.51 7.27
N VAL A 10 5.30 -4.81 7.06
CA VAL A 10 4.77 -5.26 5.78
C VAL A 10 4.87 -4.18 4.69
N VAL A 11 4.56 -2.92 5.03
CA VAL A 11 4.72 -1.79 4.11
C VAL A 11 6.18 -1.62 3.68
N LYS A 12 7.15 -1.84 4.58
CA LYS A 12 8.58 -1.78 4.27
C LYS A 12 9.04 -2.88 3.30
N CYS A 13 8.36 -4.03 3.28
CA CYS A 13 8.65 -5.14 2.38
C CYS A 13 8.09 -4.93 0.96
N LEU A 14 7.21 -3.95 0.73
CA LEU A 14 6.73 -3.63 -0.60
C LEU A 14 7.85 -3.05 -1.49
N PRO A 15 7.87 -3.35 -2.80
CA PRO A 15 8.75 -2.66 -3.73
C PRO A 15 8.47 -1.15 -3.70
N PRO A 16 9.50 -0.29 -3.90
CA PRO A 16 9.37 1.16 -3.69
C PRO A 16 8.18 1.80 -4.40
N SER A 17 7.94 1.42 -5.66
CA SER A 17 6.84 1.95 -6.49
C SER A 17 5.43 1.65 -5.97
N TYR A 18 5.27 0.60 -5.15
CA TYR A 18 4.02 0.25 -4.49
C TYR A 18 3.92 0.87 -3.10
N ARG A 19 5.04 0.83 -2.35
CA ARG A 19 5.16 1.40 -1.02
C ARG A 19 4.83 2.89 -1.02
N ASP A 20 5.39 3.64 -1.95
CA ASP A 20 5.21 5.09 -1.99
C ASP A 20 3.74 5.47 -2.20
N LEU A 21 3.01 4.71 -3.03
CA LEU A 21 1.58 4.92 -3.24
C LEU A 21 0.75 4.57 -2.00
N ILE A 22 1.10 3.50 -1.28
CA ILE A 22 0.44 3.14 -0.02
C ILE A 22 0.67 4.23 1.03
N LEU A 23 1.89 4.75 1.15
CA LEU A 23 2.19 5.84 2.07
C LEU A 23 1.41 7.11 1.71
N LEU A 24 1.38 7.51 0.43
CA LEU A 24 0.58 8.66 0.01
C LEU A 24 -0.91 8.47 0.33
N ARG A 25 -1.45 7.26 0.11
CA ARG A 25 -2.87 6.98 0.40
C ARG A 25 -3.19 6.91 1.89
N HIS A 26 -2.32 6.34 2.73
CA HIS A 26 -2.66 6.04 4.13
C HIS A 26 -2.05 7.03 5.13
N SER A 27 -0.87 7.58 4.85
CA SER A 27 -0.23 8.55 5.76
C SER A 27 -0.69 9.99 5.51
N ARG A 28 -1.08 10.30 4.26
CA ARG A 28 -1.50 11.65 3.85
C ARG A 28 -2.96 11.75 3.42
N ASP A 29 -3.70 10.63 3.51
CA ASP A 29 -5.12 10.49 3.14
C ASP A 29 -5.48 11.00 1.72
N LEU A 30 -4.51 11.01 0.82
CA LEU A 30 -4.70 11.53 -0.53
C LEU A 30 -5.63 10.64 -1.35
N SER A 31 -6.54 11.25 -2.09
CA SER A 31 -7.36 10.56 -3.08
C SER A 31 -6.51 9.97 -4.21
N TYR A 32 -7.08 9.05 -4.98
CA TYR A 32 -6.36 8.45 -6.11
C TYR A 32 -6.03 9.49 -7.20
N ASP A 33 -6.87 10.50 -7.36
CA ASP A 33 -6.66 11.61 -8.27
C ASP A 33 -5.52 12.52 -7.82
N GLU A 34 -5.45 12.89 -6.53
CA GLU A 34 -4.32 13.65 -5.99
C GLU A 34 -3.00 12.87 -6.09
N ILE A 35 -3.03 11.55 -5.85
CA ILE A 35 -1.86 10.70 -6.04
C ILE A 35 -1.44 10.68 -7.50
N ALA A 36 -2.38 10.59 -8.45
CA ALA A 36 -2.09 10.65 -9.88
C ALA A 36 -1.44 11.99 -10.27
N GLN A 37 -1.95 13.10 -9.75
CA GLN A 37 -1.39 14.44 -9.96
C GLN A 37 0.02 14.58 -9.40
N ILE A 38 0.26 14.15 -8.16
CA ILE A 38 1.56 14.27 -7.49
C ILE A 38 2.64 13.39 -8.15
N THR A 39 2.24 12.19 -8.57
CA THR A 39 3.19 11.20 -9.13
C THR A 39 3.36 11.29 -10.65
N GLY A 40 2.49 12.04 -11.34
CA GLY A 40 2.42 12.07 -12.80
C GLY A 40 1.97 10.74 -13.43
N LEU A 41 1.53 9.77 -12.63
CA LEU A 41 1.07 8.48 -13.13
C LEU A 41 -0.38 8.58 -13.62
N PRO A 42 -0.76 7.83 -14.68
CA PRO A 42 -2.16 7.70 -15.06
C PRO A 42 -3.01 7.18 -13.90
N LEU A 43 -4.22 7.70 -13.72
CA LEU A 43 -5.14 7.28 -12.65
C LEU A 43 -5.38 5.76 -12.65
N GLY A 44 -5.49 5.15 -13.83
CA GLY A 44 -5.61 3.69 -13.96
C GLY A 44 -4.38 2.93 -13.42
N THR A 45 -3.18 3.49 -13.62
CA THR A 45 -1.92 2.95 -13.07
C THR A 45 -1.90 3.08 -11.54
N VAL A 46 -2.33 4.22 -10.99
CA VAL A 46 -2.44 4.43 -9.54
C VAL A 46 -3.39 3.38 -8.92
N LYS A 47 -4.60 3.23 -9.47
CA LYS A 47 -5.60 2.26 -9.02
C LYS A 47 -5.04 0.83 -9.05
N ASN A 48 -4.45 0.41 -10.18
CA ASN A 48 -3.92 -0.94 -10.35
C ASN A 48 -2.72 -1.21 -9.43
N ARG A 49 -1.82 -0.23 -9.24
CA ARG A 49 -0.68 -0.40 -8.34
C ARG A 49 -1.13 -0.46 -6.88
N LEU A 50 -2.05 0.39 -6.45
CA LEU A 50 -2.60 0.34 -5.10
C LEU A 50 -3.34 -0.98 -4.82
N PHE A 51 -4.07 -1.50 -5.80
CA PHE A 51 -4.68 -2.82 -5.69
C PHE A 51 -3.64 -3.93 -5.51
N ARG A 52 -2.62 -3.98 -6.39
CA ARG A 52 -1.53 -4.97 -6.29
C ARG A 52 -0.77 -4.85 -4.98
N ALA A 53 -0.49 -3.62 -4.53
CA ALA A 53 0.17 -3.39 -3.24
C ALA A 53 -0.62 -4.00 -2.09
N ARG A 54 -1.94 -3.80 -2.04
CA ARG A 54 -2.81 -4.41 -1.02
C ARG A 54 -2.82 -5.92 -1.08
N GLU A 55 -2.85 -6.53 -2.26
CA GLU A 55 -2.77 -7.99 -2.39
C GLU A 55 -1.43 -8.55 -1.89
N MET A 56 -0.32 -7.87 -2.19
CA MET A 56 0.99 -8.25 -1.65
C MET A 56 1.03 -8.14 -0.13
N MET A 57 0.48 -7.06 0.44
CA MET A 57 0.36 -6.90 1.89
C MET A 57 -0.46 -8.03 2.50
N ARG A 58 -1.63 -8.34 1.91
CA ARG A 58 -2.49 -9.43 2.37
C ARG A 58 -1.76 -10.77 2.38
N GLN A 59 -1.03 -11.09 1.31
CA GLN A 59 -0.22 -12.31 1.23
C GLN A 59 0.85 -12.35 2.34
N MET A 60 1.61 -11.27 2.51
CA MET A 60 2.64 -11.18 3.56
C MET A 60 2.05 -11.35 4.97
N PHE A 61 0.87 -10.79 5.23
CA PHE A 61 0.23 -10.97 6.51
C PHE A 61 -0.28 -12.42 6.73
N VAL A 62 -0.83 -13.06 5.70
CA VAL A 62 -1.22 -14.47 5.75
C VAL A 62 -0.02 -15.36 6.05
N GLU A 63 1.12 -15.12 5.41
CA GLU A 63 2.39 -15.83 5.66
C GLU A 63 2.89 -15.63 7.10
N ARG A 64 2.62 -14.47 7.71
CA ARG A 64 2.93 -14.17 9.12
C ARG A 64 1.90 -14.73 10.11
N GLY A 65 0.89 -15.46 9.64
CA GLY A 65 -0.11 -16.13 10.48
C GLY A 65 -1.39 -15.32 10.72
N PHE A 66 -1.53 -14.14 10.11
CA PHE A 66 -2.74 -13.32 10.23
C PHE A 66 -3.81 -13.80 9.23
N LYS A 67 -4.91 -14.34 9.75
CA LYS A 67 -6.03 -14.88 8.96
C LYS A 67 -7.25 -13.95 9.05
N GLY A 68 -8.02 -13.84 7.97
CA GLY A 68 -9.30 -13.09 7.96
C GLY A 68 -9.19 -11.58 7.70
N ILE A 69 -8.07 -11.16 7.11
CA ILE A 69 -7.74 -9.78 6.69
C ILE A 69 -7.81 -9.62 5.18
#